data_AF-A0A0A3A931-F1
#
_entry.id   AF-A0A0A3A931-F1
#
_cell.length_a   1.000
_cell.length_b   1.000
_cell.length_c   1.000
_cell.angle_alpha   90.00
_cell.angle_beta   90.00
_cell.angle_gamma   90.00
#
_symmetry.space_group_name_H-M   'P 1'
#
loop_
_entity.id
_entity.type
_entity.pdbx_description
1 polymer ?
#
loop_
_entity_poly.entity_id
_entity_poly.type
_entity_poly.pdbx_seq_one_letter_code
_entity_poly.pdbx_strand_id
1 'polypeptide(L)'
;MERLDLSALENVFTSLALTIAKLADKQWFTQQDAIVQDTLIAGAIQKFEFVYELSIKMMKRQLKLLAAVPEEIDSSDFRDILRLSARAGLIDTVEDWLLYRKMRNVTSHTYDQDKAQQIYQQISDFLQSAQFLLNQLKQHNV
;
A
#
# COMPACT_ATOMS: atom_id res chain seq x y z
N MET A 1 26.46 4.09 -5.25
CA MET A 1 25.31 3.18 -5.08
C MET A 1 24.09 3.90 -5.62
N GLU A 2 23.32 3.27 -6.50
CA GLU A 2 22.11 3.86 -7.06
C GLU A 2 21.07 4.02 -5.94
N ARG A 3 20.43 5.20 -5.86
CA ARG A 3 19.40 5.50 -4.86
C ARG A 3 18.02 5.47 -5.53
N LEU A 4 17.04 4.87 -4.86
CA LEU A 4 15.67 4.87 -5.35
C LEU A 4 15.02 6.25 -5.12
N ASP A 5 14.36 6.79 -6.15
CA ASP A 5 13.41 7.89 -5.97
C ASP A 5 12.13 7.35 -5.30
N LEU A 6 11.91 7.75 -4.04
CA LEU A 6 10.75 7.35 -3.24
C LEU A 6 9.63 8.39 -3.24
N SER A 7 9.82 9.55 -3.89
CA SER A 7 8.90 10.69 -3.78
C SER A 7 7.46 10.33 -4.17
N ALA A 8 7.28 9.55 -5.23
CA ALA A 8 5.97 9.09 -5.65
C ALA A 8 5.27 8.26 -4.57
N LEU A 9 5.97 7.31 -3.94
CA LEU A 9 5.43 6.48 -2.86
C LEU A 9 5.12 7.31 -1.62
N GLU A 10 6.01 8.23 -1.23
CA GLU A 10 5.82 9.14 -0.11
C GLU A 10 4.58 10.03 -0.28
N ASN A 11 4.40 10.57 -1.49
CA ASN A 11 3.29 11.46 -1.80
C ASN A 11 1.95 10.71 -1.73
N VAL A 12 1.84 9.53 -2.34
CA VAL A 12 0.58 8.77 -2.27
C VAL A 12 0.31 8.22 -0.87
N PHE A 13 1.35 7.84 -0.12
CA PHE A 13 1.23 7.37 1.26
C PHE A 13 0.69 8.50 2.15
N THR A 14 1.30 9.68 2.07
CA THR A 14 0.88 10.86 2.83
C THR A 14 -0.56 11.24 2.49
N SER A 15 -0.91 11.23 1.19
CA SER A 15 -2.26 11.52 0.72
C SER A 15 -3.30 10.53 1.26
N LEU A 16 -2.98 9.24 1.31
CA LEU A 16 -3.85 8.21 1.91
C LEU A 16 -3.97 8.40 3.43
N ALA A 17 -2.85 8.56 4.13
CA ALA A 17 -2.82 8.73 5.58
C ALA A 17 -3.66 9.93 6.04
N LEU A 18 -3.52 11.08 5.37
CA LEU A 18 -4.33 12.28 5.64
C LEU A 18 -5.82 12.05 5.35
N THR A 19 -6.14 11.27 4.32
CA THR A 19 -7.53 10.93 3.99
C THR A 19 -8.15 10.09 5.08
N ILE A 20 -7.48 9.01 5.49
CA ILE A 20 -7.97 8.13 6.57
C ILE A 20 -8.09 8.89 7.89
N ALA A 21 -7.12 9.76 8.23
CA ALA A 21 -7.21 10.61 9.40
C ALA A 21 -8.44 11.53 9.36
N LYS A 22 -8.77 12.10 8.20
CA LYS A 22 -9.96 12.96 8.05
C LYS A 22 -11.26 12.16 8.10
N LEU A 23 -11.31 10.97 7.50
CA LEU A 23 -12.50 10.12 7.54
C LEU A 23 -12.73 9.47 8.93
N ALA A 24 -11.70 9.39 9.77
CA ALA A 24 -11.82 8.96 11.15
C ALA A 24 -12.52 9.99 12.07
N ASP A 25 -12.58 11.27 11.66
CA ASP A 25 -13.39 12.30 12.31
C ASP A 25 -14.88 12.03 12.05
N LYS A 26 -15.46 11.16 12.87
CA LYS A 26 -16.86 10.72 12.74
C LYS A 26 -17.83 11.89 12.80
N GLN A 27 -17.58 12.88 13.67
CA GLN A 27 -18.46 14.04 13.80
C GLN A 27 -18.56 14.80 12.48
N TRP A 28 -17.44 15.04 11.82
CA TRP A 28 -17.44 15.67 10.50
C TRP A 28 -18.00 14.74 9.41
N PHE A 29 -17.59 13.47 9.40
CA PHE A 29 -17.95 12.53 8.34
C PHE A 29 -19.46 12.26 8.29
N THR A 30 -20.11 12.05 9.44
CA THR A 30 -21.55 11.77 9.49
C THR A 30 -22.43 12.97 9.17
N GLN A 31 -21.87 14.19 9.14
CA GLN A 31 -22.59 15.40 8.72
C GLN A 31 -22.65 15.56 7.19
N GLN A 32 -21.88 14.77 6.44
CA GLN A 32 -21.86 14.85 4.98
C GLN A 32 -23.04 14.07 4.38
N ASP A 33 -23.48 14.48 3.18
CA ASP A 33 -24.47 13.72 2.42
C ASP A 33 -23.96 12.32 2.08
N ALA A 34 -24.87 11.34 1.96
CA ALA A 34 -24.51 9.94 1.67
C ALA A 34 -23.60 9.81 0.42
N ILE A 35 -23.91 10.54 -0.65
CA ILE A 35 -23.10 10.53 -1.88
C ILE A 35 -21.67 11.07 -1.66
N VAL A 36 -21.51 12.03 -0.74
CA VAL A 36 -20.20 12.57 -0.37
C VAL A 36 -19.42 11.56 0.45
N GLN A 37 -20.08 10.91 1.42
CA GLN A 37 -19.46 9.83 2.21
C GLN A 37 -18.96 8.69 1.32
N ASP A 38 -19.81 8.23 0.40
CA ASP A 38 -19.48 7.17 -0.57
C ASP A 38 -18.30 7.59 -1.47
N THR A 39 -18.33 8.82 -1.99
CA THR A 39 -17.25 9.35 -2.85
C THR A 39 -15.92 9.41 -2.10
N LEU A 40 -15.95 9.80 -0.82
CA LEU A 40 -14.75 9.87 0.02
C LEU A 40 -14.17 8.49 0.33
N ILE A 41 -15.01 7.50 0.61
CA ILE A 41 -14.59 6.10 0.80
C ILE A 41 -13.99 5.55 -0.50
N ALA A 42 -14.66 5.75 -1.64
CA ALA A 42 -14.14 5.35 -2.95
C ALA A 42 -12.78 6.01 -3.23
N GLY A 43 -12.62 7.29 -2.91
CA GLY A 43 -11.33 8.00 -3.01
C GLY A 43 -10.25 7.42 -2.09
N ALA A 44 -10.59 6.99 -0.88
CA ALA A 44 -9.65 6.32 0.03
C ALA A 44 -9.21 4.96 -0.53
N ILE A 45 -10.13 4.17 -1.09
CA ILE A 45 -9.83 2.89 -1.75
C ILE A 45 -8.92 3.10 -2.95
N GLN A 46 -9.19 4.10 -3.79
CA GLN A 46 -8.31 4.43 -4.93
C GLN A 46 -6.89 4.80 -4.48
N LYS A 47 -6.77 5.57 -3.39
CA LYS A 47 -5.46 5.91 -2.81
C LYS A 47 -4.75 4.69 -2.23
N PHE A 48 -5.49 3.75 -1.61
CA PHE A 48 -4.95 2.45 -1.20
C PHE A 48 -4.33 1.71 -2.40
N GLU A 49 -5.02 1.63 -3.54
CA GLU A 49 -4.47 0.97 -4.73
C GLU A 49 -3.15 1.59 -5.18
N PHE A 50 -3.07 2.93 -5.22
CA PHE A 50 -1.83 3.61 -5.61
C PHE A 50 -0.67 3.30 -4.66
N VAL A 51 -0.91 3.33 -3.35
CA VAL A 51 0.12 3.00 -2.36
C VAL A 51 0.53 1.53 -2.50
N TYR A 52 -0.43 0.61 -2.70
CA TYR A 52 -0.15 -0.82 -2.87
C TYR A 52 0.72 -1.06 -4.11
N GLU A 53 0.34 -0.55 -5.28
CA GLU A 53 1.09 -0.76 -6.53
C GLU A 53 2.51 -0.18 -6.46
N LEU A 54 2.64 1.03 -5.90
CA LEU A 54 3.94 1.67 -5.73
C LEU A 54 4.80 0.94 -4.69
N SER A 55 4.19 0.39 -3.64
CA SER A 55 4.90 -0.42 -2.64
C SER A 55 5.52 -1.68 -3.26
N ILE A 56 4.73 -2.45 -4.00
CA ILE A 56 5.23 -3.66 -4.69
C ILE A 56 6.32 -3.30 -5.71
N LYS A 57 6.14 -2.19 -6.44
CA LYS A 57 7.15 -1.68 -7.38
C LYS A 57 8.46 -1.32 -6.68
N MET A 58 8.40 -0.65 -5.52
CA MET A 58 9.60 -0.28 -4.77
C MET A 58 10.28 -1.48 -4.12
N MET A 59 9.52 -2.46 -3.62
CA MET A 59 10.08 -3.74 -3.15
C MET A 59 10.90 -4.42 -4.24
N LYS A 60 10.34 -4.58 -5.44
CA LYS A 60 11.06 -5.16 -6.59
C LYS A 60 12.34 -4.40 -6.92
N ARG A 61 12.26 -3.07 -6.97
CA ARG A 61 13.43 -2.22 -7.27
C ARG A 61 14.52 -2.34 -6.21
N GLN A 62 14.15 -2.33 -4.93
CA GLN A 62 15.12 -2.48 -3.85
C GLN A 62 15.76 -3.88 -3.86
N LEU A 63 14.97 -4.92 -4.11
CA LEU A 63 15.50 -6.29 -4.25
C LEU A 63 16.52 -6.40 -5.40
N LYS A 64 16.28 -5.72 -6.54
CA LYS A 64 17.26 -5.66 -7.64
C LYS A 64 18.57 -5.02 -7.23
N LEU A 65 18.52 -3.93 -6.45
CA LEU A 65 19.73 -3.28 -5.94
C LEU A 65 20.52 -4.15 -4.95
N LEU A 66 19.83 -5.06 -4.26
CA LEU A 66 20.44 -6.00 -3.29
C LEU A 66 20.91 -7.31 -3.94
N ALA A 67 20.38 -7.67 -5.11
CA ALA A 67 20.66 -8.93 -5.77
C ALA A 67 22.02 -8.92 -6.47
N ALA A 68 22.71 -10.06 -6.45
CA ALA A 68 23.92 -10.27 -7.26
C ALA A 68 23.60 -10.34 -8.77
N VAL A 69 22.41 -10.85 -9.10
CA VAL A 69 21.89 -11.00 -10.47
C VAL A 69 20.49 -10.36 -10.53
N PRO A 70 20.37 -9.06 -10.83
CA PRO A 70 19.11 -8.34 -10.82
C PRO A 70 18.01 -8.93 -11.73
N GLU A 71 18.39 -9.60 -12.81
CA GLU A 71 17.49 -10.24 -13.78
C GLU A 71 16.67 -11.39 -13.15
N GLU A 72 17.17 -12.04 -12.10
CA GLU A 72 16.43 -13.08 -11.38
C GLU A 72 15.18 -12.50 -10.68
N ILE A 73 15.24 -11.23 -10.26
CA ILE A 73 14.11 -10.55 -9.64
C ILE A 73 12.99 -10.27 -10.66
N ASP A 74 13.32 -10.06 -11.93
CA ASP A 74 12.32 -9.82 -12.98
C ASP A 74 11.47 -11.05 -13.29
N SER A 75 12.07 -12.24 -13.20
CA SER A 75 11.39 -13.51 -13.42
C SER A 75 10.67 -14.05 -12.18
N SER A 76 10.90 -13.45 -11.01
CA SER A 76 10.30 -13.88 -9.75
C SER A 76 8.80 -13.63 -9.70
N ASP A 77 8.05 -14.62 -9.21
CA ASP A 77 6.62 -14.48 -9.01
C ASP A 77 6.29 -13.54 -7.81
N PHE A 78 5.03 -13.15 -7.67
CA PHE A 78 4.62 -12.25 -6.59
C PHE A 78 4.93 -12.78 -5.18
N ARG A 79 4.74 -14.08 -4.93
CA ARG A 79 4.99 -14.67 -3.60
C ARG A 79 6.48 -14.69 -3.30
N ASP A 80 7.30 -14.96 -4.29
CA ASP A 80 8.76 -14.96 -4.14
C ASP A 80 9.29 -13.55 -3.91
N ILE A 81 8.72 -12.53 -4.57
CA ILE A 81 9.02 -11.13 -4.25
C ILE A 81 8.72 -10.82 -2.79
N LEU A 82 7.56 -11.19 -2.26
CA LEU A 82 7.24 -10.94 -0.85
C LEU A 82 8.20 -11.66 0.09
N ARG A 83 8.52 -12.94 -0.17
CA ARG A 83 9.48 -13.71 0.63
C ARG A 83 10.88 -13.10 0.60
N LEU A 84 11.32 -12.64 -0.56
CA LEU A 84 12.60 -11.94 -0.71
C LEU A 84 12.57 -10.62 0.05
N SER A 85 11.49 -9.83 -0.05
CA SER A 85 11.33 -8.58 0.68
C SER A 85 11.35 -8.79 2.19
N ALA A 86 10.70 -9.84 2.70
CA ALA A 86 10.74 -10.18 4.12
C ALA A 86 12.15 -10.59 4.55
N ARG A 87 12.83 -11.45 3.78
CA ARG A 87 14.24 -11.83 4.05
C ARG A 87 15.20 -10.65 4.03
N ALA A 88 14.94 -9.66 3.19
CA ALA A 88 15.71 -8.41 3.11
C ALA A 88 15.31 -7.40 4.19
N GLY A 89 14.35 -7.71 5.06
CA GLY A 89 13.87 -6.80 6.11
C GLY A 89 13.10 -5.59 5.59
N LEU A 90 12.56 -5.65 4.36
CA LEU A 90 11.74 -4.57 3.77
C LEU A 90 10.29 -4.63 4.25
N ILE A 91 9.79 -5.81 4.59
CA ILE A 91 8.46 -6.04 5.15
C ILE A 91 8.56 -7.02 6.32
N ASP A 92 7.60 -6.97 7.23
CA ASP A 92 7.56 -7.84 8.41
C ASP A 92 6.84 -9.16 8.09
N THR A 93 5.58 -9.08 7.68
CA THR A 93 4.71 -10.25 7.48
C THR A 93 4.35 -10.43 6.01
N VAL A 94 4.65 -11.59 5.41
CA VAL A 94 4.28 -11.90 4.01
C VAL A 94 2.76 -12.04 3.86
N GLU A 95 2.11 -12.60 4.88
CA GLU A 95 0.68 -12.89 4.92
C GLU A 95 -0.18 -11.61 4.81
N ASP A 96 0.26 -10.51 5.43
CA ASP A 96 -0.40 -9.21 5.34
C ASP A 96 -0.43 -8.72 3.90
N TRP A 97 0.71 -8.80 3.19
CA TRP A 97 0.79 -8.39 1.78
C TRP A 97 0.02 -9.31 0.83
N LEU A 98 -0.14 -10.60 1.20
CA LEU A 98 -1.05 -11.49 0.50
C LEU A 98 -2.52 -11.11 0.73
N LEU A 99 -2.88 -10.65 1.93
CA LEU A 99 -4.21 -10.11 2.22
C LEU A 99 -4.46 -8.82 1.44
N TYR A 100 -3.50 -7.89 1.42
CA TYR A 100 -3.62 -6.63 0.67
C TYR A 100 -3.78 -6.87 -0.83
N ARG A 101 -3.11 -7.90 -1.38
CA ARG A 101 -3.35 -8.33 -2.77
C ARG A 101 -4.79 -8.79 -2.99
N LYS A 102 -5.36 -9.56 -2.06
CA LYS A 102 -6.77 -10.00 -2.15
C LYS A 102 -7.70 -8.79 -2.09
N MET A 103 -7.46 -7.85 -1.18
CA MET A 103 -8.21 -6.58 -1.09
C MET A 103 -8.17 -5.83 -2.42
N ARG A 104 -6.97 -5.62 -2.99
CA ARG A 104 -6.76 -4.94 -4.27
C ARG A 104 -7.42 -5.67 -5.46
N ASN A 105 -7.61 -6.98 -5.39
CA ASN A 105 -8.28 -7.72 -6.47
C ASN A 105 -9.80 -7.52 -6.47
N VAL A 106 -10.40 -7.11 -5.34
CA VAL A 106 -11.85 -6.92 -5.21
C VAL A 106 -12.27 -5.45 -5.22
N THR A 107 -11.34 -4.51 -5.36
CA THR A 107 -11.64 -3.08 -5.43
C THR A 107 -12.48 -2.70 -6.65
N SER A 108 -12.38 -3.43 -7.77
CA SER A 108 -13.27 -3.24 -8.93
C SER A 108 -14.74 -3.52 -8.61
N HIS A 109 -15.04 -4.20 -7.49
CA HIS A 109 -16.39 -4.50 -7.03
C HIS A 109 -16.90 -3.54 -5.95
N THR A 110 -16.20 -2.43 -5.66
CA THR A 110 -16.59 -1.50 -4.58
C THR A 110 -17.73 -0.56 -4.95
N TYR A 111 -18.41 -0.78 -6.07
CA TYR A 111 -19.75 -0.25 -6.30
C TYR A 111 -20.78 -0.86 -5.33
N ASP A 112 -20.44 -2.00 -4.72
CA ASP A 112 -21.12 -2.59 -3.57
C ASP A 112 -20.61 -1.92 -2.27
N GLN A 113 -21.50 -1.22 -1.57
CA GLN A 113 -21.17 -0.47 -0.36
C GLN A 113 -20.62 -1.36 0.77
N ASP A 114 -21.11 -2.60 0.91
CA ASP A 114 -20.64 -3.51 1.95
C ASP A 114 -19.19 -3.91 1.69
N LYS A 115 -18.83 -4.15 0.42
CA LYS A 115 -17.44 -4.43 0.03
C LYS A 115 -16.54 -3.22 0.21
N ALA A 116 -17.00 -2.03 -0.17
CA ALA A 116 -16.25 -0.79 0.04
C ALA A 116 -15.92 -0.58 1.53
N GLN A 117 -16.91 -0.81 2.40
CA GLN A 117 -16.74 -0.68 3.85
C GLN A 117 -15.75 -1.71 4.42
N GLN A 118 -15.82 -2.97 3.96
CA GLN A 118 -14.89 -4.02 4.38
C GLN A 118 -13.43 -3.72 4.01
N ILE A 119 -13.20 -3.15 2.82
CA ILE A 119 -11.86 -2.72 2.40
C ILE A 119 -11.42 -1.53 3.24
N TYR A 120 -12.28 -0.52 3.38
CA TYR A 120 -11.97 0.70 4.15
C TYR A 120 -11.54 0.39 5.59
N GLN A 121 -12.21 -0.55 6.26
CA GLN A 121 -11.86 -0.98 7.62
C GLN A 121 -10.46 -1.59 7.74
N GLN A 122 -9.91 -2.15 6.67
CA GLN A 122 -8.58 -2.78 6.65
C GLN A 122 -7.46 -1.81 6.20
N ILE A 123 -7.81 -0.60 5.72
CA ILE A 123 -6.79 0.36 5.24
C ILE A 123 -5.87 0.83 6.38
N SER A 124 -6.35 0.88 7.63
CA SER A 124 -5.51 1.26 8.77
C SER A 124 -4.33 0.30 8.97
N ASP A 125 -4.57 -1.00 8.83
CA ASP A 125 -3.55 -2.02 9.03
C ASP A 125 -2.55 -2.00 7.85
N PHE A 126 -3.08 -1.84 6.64
CA PHE A 126 -2.26 -1.60 5.45
C PHE A 126 -1.35 -0.38 5.59
N LEU A 127 -1.85 0.74 6.13
CA LEU A 127 -1.05 1.95 6.35
C LEU A 127 0.13 1.69 7.29
N GLN A 128 -0.03 0.85 8.32
CA GLN A 128 1.07 0.48 9.20
C GLN A 128 2.14 -0.32 8.45
N SER A 129 1.74 -1.35 7.69
CA SER A 129 2.69 -2.14 6.88
C SER A 129 3.38 -1.32 5.80
N ALA A 130 2.65 -0.41 5.14
CA ALA A 130 3.20 0.48 4.11
C ALA A 130 4.17 1.52 4.71
N GLN A 131 3.86 2.04 5.91
CA GLN A 131 4.76 2.94 6.64
C GLN A 131 6.06 2.23 7.04
N PHE A 132 5.96 0.98 7.51
CA PHE A 132 7.12 0.16 7.81
C PHE A 132 8.01 0.00 6.57
N LEU A 133 7.44 -0.45 5.44
CA LEU A 133 8.16 -0.58 4.17
C LEU A 133 8.86 0.73 3.78
N LEU A 134 8.15 1.85 3.85
CA LEU A 134 8.69 3.15 3.47
C LEU A 134 9.90 3.54 4.35
N ASN A 135 9.85 3.24 5.64
CA ASN A 135 10.97 3.47 6.55
C ASN A 135 12.17 2.59 6.22
N GLN A 136 11.95 1.31 5.91
CA GLN A 136 13.03 0.40 5.53
C GLN A 136 13.68 0.82 4.20
N LEU A 137 12.88 1.19 3.19
CA LEU A 137 13.38 1.73 1.92
C LEU A 137 14.25 2.97 2.12
N LYS A 138 13.86 3.88 3.04
CA LYS A 138 14.66 5.06 3.38
C LYS A 138 16.01 4.70 4.00
N GLN A 139 16.04 3.71 4.90
CA GLN A 139 17.28 3.25 5.53
C GLN A 139 18.25 2.64 4.51
N HIS A 140 17.75 1.92 3.51
CA HIS A 140 18.56 1.36 2.43
C HIS A 140 19.04 2.39 1.39
N ASN A 141 18.43 3.57 1.35
CA ASN A 141 18.73 4.64 0.40
C ASN A 141 19.80 5.65 0.88
N VAL A 142 20.36 5.46 2.07
CA VAL A 142 21.37 6.35 2.67
C VAL A 142 22.71 6.20 1.98
#